data_AF-A0A6A6XDE7-F1
#
_entry.id   AF-A0A6A6XDE7-F1
#
_cell.length_a   1.000
_cell.length_b   1.000
_cell.length_c   1.000
_cell.angle_alpha   90.00
_cell.angle_beta   90.00
_cell.angle_gamma   90.00
#
_symmetry.space_group_name_H-M   'P 1'
#
loop_
_entity.id
_entity.type
_entity.pdbx_description
1 polymer ?
#
loop_
_entity_poly.entity_id
_entity_poly.type
_entity_poly.pdbx_seq_one_letter_code
_entity_poly.pdbx_strand_id
1 'polypeptide(L)'
;MSGPATPRGPASAAASLPPTGSATPALPPQPPQPTAPPLPSPATFDILPDLHKLLSRLINVPAQPPANTPTPNDPLVDGPLEIQHLATAATALKLKISKARRAVMAMPDMDRTCEDQQEEIEYLEARIARHKAALQELGKLEAEADGDQSMTG
;
A
#
# COMPACT_ATOMS: atom_id res chain seq x y z
N MET A 1 14.31 -59.87 -40.34
CA MET A 1 15.21 -59.50 -41.44
C MET A 1 14.90 -58.06 -41.84
N SER A 2 15.92 -57.22 -41.96
CA SER A 2 15.99 -55.98 -42.75
C SER A 2 15.19 -54.73 -42.30
N GLY A 3 15.93 -53.71 -41.82
CA GLY A 3 15.70 -52.31 -42.23
C GLY A 3 16.15 -52.09 -43.70
N PRO A 4 16.25 -50.86 -44.27
CA PRO A 4 16.59 -49.57 -43.63
C PRO A 4 15.91 -48.31 -44.25
N ALA A 5 16.43 -47.12 -43.87
CA ALA A 5 16.61 -45.88 -44.67
C ALA A 5 15.58 -44.72 -44.58
N THR A 6 15.93 -43.71 -43.78
CA THR A 6 15.69 -42.28 -44.07
C THR A 6 16.55 -41.87 -45.30
N PRO A 7 16.16 -40.89 -46.15
CA PRO A 7 16.61 -39.51 -45.90
C PRO A 7 15.75 -38.35 -46.50
N ARG A 8 16.08 -37.14 -46.01
CA ARG A 8 16.00 -35.79 -46.65
C ARG A 8 14.69 -34.97 -46.64
N GLY A 9 14.75 -33.82 -45.95
CA GLY A 9 14.11 -32.54 -46.35
C GLY A 9 14.80 -31.93 -47.59
N PRO A 10 14.63 -30.64 -47.99
CA PRO A 10 14.32 -29.45 -47.17
C PRO A 10 13.35 -28.42 -47.83
N ALA A 11 12.98 -27.34 -47.11
CA ALA A 11 12.96 -25.96 -47.66
C ALA A 11 12.63 -24.94 -46.55
N SER A 12 13.68 -24.27 -46.07
CA SER A 12 13.57 -22.99 -45.38
C SER A 12 12.91 -21.95 -46.28
N ALA A 13 11.98 -21.17 -45.74
CA ALA A 13 11.77 -19.79 -46.14
C ALA A 13 11.94 -18.92 -44.89
N ALA A 14 13.17 -18.45 -44.71
CA ALA A 14 13.51 -17.40 -43.76
C ALA A 14 13.23 -16.04 -44.41
N ALA A 15 12.53 -15.16 -43.69
CA ALA A 15 12.57 -13.69 -43.73
C ALA A 15 11.40 -13.20 -42.87
N SER A 16 11.50 -12.33 -41.87
CA SER A 16 12.60 -11.53 -41.33
C SER A 16 12.22 -11.16 -39.90
N LEU A 17 13.20 -11.11 -39.01
CA LEU A 17 13.08 -10.44 -37.71
C LEU A 17 12.90 -8.93 -37.91
N PRO A 18 12.34 -8.24 -36.91
CA PRO A 18 13.04 -7.10 -36.34
C PRO A 18 13.60 -7.42 -34.95
N PRO A 19 14.67 -6.73 -34.53
CA PRO A 19 15.54 -7.15 -33.44
C PRO A 19 15.05 -6.68 -32.07
N THR A 20 15.54 -7.38 -31.04
CA THR A 20 15.77 -6.92 -29.65
C THR A 20 14.59 -6.41 -28.85
N GLY A 21 14.23 -7.21 -27.84
CA GLY A 21 13.45 -6.78 -26.69
C GLY A 21 12.91 -7.98 -25.94
N SER A 22 13.80 -8.70 -25.23
CA SER A 22 13.48 -9.57 -24.08
C SER A 22 12.08 -10.20 -24.09
N ALA A 23 11.94 -11.36 -24.73
CA ALA A 23 10.74 -12.17 -24.63
C ALA A 23 10.62 -12.68 -23.18
N THR A 24 9.98 -11.89 -22.32
CA THR A 24 9.39 -12.40 -21.09
C THR A 24 8.29 -13.36 -21.52
N PRO A 25 8.30 -14.64 -21.11
CA PRO A 25 7.16 -15.52 -21.33
C PRO A 25 5.91 -14.81 -20.78
N ALA A 26 4.86 -14.70 -21.60
CA ALA A 26 3.62 -14.07 -21.19
C ALA A 26 3.08 -14.82 -19.95
N LEU A 27 3.17 -14.19 -18.78
CA LEU A 27 2.60 -14.70 -17.54
C LEU A 27 1.10 -14.92 -17.77
N PRO A 28 0.52 -16.07 -17.33
CA PRO A 28 -0.92 -16.24 -17.31
C PRO A 28 -1.55 -15.06 -16.54
N PRO A 29 -2.79 -14.65 -16.88
CA PRO A 29 -3.44 -13.50 -16.26
C PRO A 29 -3.37 -13.63 -14.74
N GLN A 30 -2.54 -12.78 -14.13
CA GLN A 30 -2.34 -12.76 -12.69
C GLN A 30 -3.71 -12.46 -12.07
N PRO A 31 -4.21 -13.26 -11.11
CA PRO A 31 -5.42 -12.91 -10.38
C PRO A 31 -5.23 -11.51 -9.78
N PRO A 32 -6.29 -10.67 -9.73
CA PRO A 32 -6.17 -9.31 -9.25
C PRO A 32 -5.49 -9.32 -7.88
N GLN A 33 -4.27 -8.79 -7.80
CA GLN A 33 -3.62 -8.62 -6.51
C GLN A 33 -4.47 -7.63 -5.71
N PRO A 34 -4.78 -7.93 -4.44
CA PRO A 34 -5.42 -6.95 -3.58
C PRO A 34 -4.48 -5.76 -3.45
N THR A 35 -4.77 -4.68 -4.17
CA THR A 35 -4.12 -3.39 -3.96
C THR A 35 -4.44 -2.97 -2.54
N ALA A 36 -3.43 -2.93 -1.68
CA ALA A 36 -3.59 -2.48 -0.30
C ALA A 36 -4.28 -1.09 -0.33
N PRO A 37 -5.38 -0.89 0.43
CA PRO A 37 -6.05 0.39 0.48
C PRO A 37 -5.06 1.47 0.94
N PRO A 38 -5.11 2.68 0.36
CA PRO A 38 -4.18 3.73 0.70
C PRO A 38 -4.31 4.10 2.19
N LEU A 39 -3.18 4.27 2.85
CA LEU A 39 -3.14 4.68 4.25
C LEU A 39 -3.81 6.06 4.42
N PRO A 40 -4.52 6.28 5.54
CA PRO A 40 -5.13 7.58 5.82
C PRO A 40 -4.06 8.67 5.99
N SER A 41 -4.37 9.90 5.56
CA SER A 41 -3.45 11.04 5.72
C SER A 41 -3.14 11.29 7.21
N PRO A 42 -1.89 11.61 7.60
CA PRO A 42 -1.50 11.85 9.00
C PRO A 42 -2.36 12.92 9.70
N ALA A 43 -2.81 13.95 8.96
CA ALA A 43 -3.68 15.01 9.46
C ALA A 43 -5.03 14.50 10.01
N THR A 44 -5.45 13.28 9.67
CA THR A 44 -6.65 12.65 10.24
C THR A 44 -6.49 12.41 11.75
N PHE A 45 -5.26 12.23 12.23
CA PHE A 45 -4.92 11.94 13.62
C PHE A 45 -4.45 13.17 14.40
N ASP A 46 -4.32 14.31 13.73
CA ASP A 46 -3.87 15.57 14.34
C ASP A 46 -5.01 16.31 15.05
N ILE A 47 -5.47 15.70 16.16
CA ILE A 47 -6.62 16.13 16.97
C ILE A 47 -6.15 17.02 18.15
N LEU A 48 -4.89 16.86 18.55
CA LEU A 48 -4.31 17.49 19.73
C LEU A 48 -4.34 19.03 19.69
N PRO A 49 -4.02 19.71 18.58
CA PRO A 49 -4.06 21.17 18.54
C PRO A 49 -5.46 21.73 18.79
N ASP A 50 -6.49 21.08 18.24
CA ASP A 50 -7.88 21.52 18.39
C ASP A 50 -8.42 21.23 19.78
N LEU A 51 -8.08 20.07 20.36
CA LEU A 51 -8.40 19.75 21.75
C LEU A 51 -7.75 20.75 22.70
N HIS A 52 -6.46 21.03 22.51
CA HIS A 52 -5.72 22.00 23.32
C HIS A 52 -6.38 23.38 23.26
N LYS A 53 -6.67 23.91 22.06
CA LYS A 53 -7.37 25.19 21.89
C LYS A 53 -8.71 25.22 22.64
N LEU A 54 -9.48 24.15 22.56
CA LEU A 54 -10.77 24.07 23.25
C LEU A 54 -10.61 24.09 24.78
N LEU A 55 -9.65 23.33 25.30
CA LEU A 55 -9.35 23.27 26.73
C LEU A 55 -8.79 24.60 27.26
N SER A 56 -7.87 25.24 26.53
CA SER A 56 -7.32 26.55 26.90
C SER A 56 -8.42 27.61 27.00
N ARG A 57 -9.39 27.61 26.08
CA ARG A 57 -10.52 28.55 26.10
C ARG A 57 -11.50 28.30 27.24
N LEU A 58 -11.61 27.06 27.71
CA LEU A 58 -12.48 26.67 28.83
C LEU A 58 -11.82 26.96 30.18
N ILE A 59 -10.50 26.78 30.28
CA ILE A 59 -9.74 27.00 31.52
C ILE A 59 -9.52 28.50 31.77
N ASN A 60 -9.32 29.28 30.71
CA ASN A 60 -8.94 30.68 30.82
C ASN A 60 -10.14 31.65 30.85
N VAL A 61 -11.30 31.23 31.35
CA VAL A 61 -12.52 32.03 31.42
C VAL A 61 -12.34 33.20 32.40
N PRO A 62 -12.29 34.47 31.96
CA PRO A 62 -12.26 35.61 32.85
C PRO A 62 -13.66 35.80 33.44
N ALA A 63 -13.72 35.92 34.76
CA ALA A 63 -14.92 36.32 35.48
C ALA A 63 -15.23 37.80 35.19
N GLN A 64 -15.90 38.12 34.08
CA GLN A 64 -16.37 39.49 33.81
C GLN A 64 -17.89 39.52 33.55
N PRO A 65 -18.65 40.49 34.10
CA PRO A 65 -20.12 40.55 33.99
C PRO A 65 -20.59 40.91 32.56
N PRO A 66 -21.89 40.75 32.23
CA PRO A 66 -22.38 40.79 30.87
C PRO A 66 -22.41 42.22 30.34
N ALA A 67 -21.49 42.55 29.46
CA ALA A 67 -21.64 43.69 28.58
C ALA A 67 -21.42 43.23 27.14
N ASN A 68 -22.51 43.33 26.38
CA ASN A 68 -22.62 43.31 24.92
C ASN A 68 -23.21 42.00 24.34
N THR A 69 -24.46 42.16 23.89
CA THR A 69 -25.23 41.27 23.02
C THR A 69 -24.39 40.79 21.83
N PRO A 70 -24.28 39.46 21.59
CA PRO A 70 -23.59 38.94 20.41
C PRO A 70 -24.44 39.11 19.15
N THR A 71 -23.90 39.81 18.15
CA THR A 71 -24.39 39.78 16.77
C THR A 71 -24.13 38.40 16.13
N PRO A 72 -25.03 37.86 15.28
CA PRO A 72 -25.00 36.44 14.88
C PRO A 72 -23.87 35.98 13.93
N ASN A 73 -22.90 36.84 13.58
CA ASN A 73 -21.99 36.60 12.46
C ASN A 73 -20.48 36.73 12.76
N ASP A 74 -20.06 36.98 14.00
CA ASP A 74 -18.63 36.99 14.31
C ASP A 74 -18.18 35.62 14.84
N PRO A 75 -17.23 34.93 14.18
CA PRO A 75 -16.55 33.83 14.79
C PRO A 75 -15.60 34.43 15.83
N LEU A 76 -16.05 34.56 17.08
CA LEU A 76 -15.17 34.83 18.21
C LEU A 76 -14.33 33.57 18.45
N VAL A 77 -13.31 33.37 17.61
CA VAL A 77 -12.43 32.19 17.59
C VAL A 77 -11.49 32.19 18.80
N ASP A 78 -11.25 33.34 19.41
CA ASP A 78 -10.24 33.54 20.47
C ASP A 78 -10.82 33.97 21.84
N GLY A 79 -12.14 34.00 21.96
CA GLY A 79 -12.81 34.38 23.21
C GLY A 79 -12.92 33.23 24.22
N PRO A 80 -12.98 33.55 25.52
CA PRO A 80 -13.38 32.63 26.57
C PRO A 80 -14.63 31.84 26.19
N LEU A 81 -14.57 30.52 26.29
CA LEU A 81 -15.69 29.68 25.88
C LEU A 81 -16.59 29.43 27.09
N GLU A 82 -17.80 29.98 27.08
CA GLU A 82 -18.78 29.61 28.08
C GLU A 82 -19.22 28.15 27.93
N ILE A 83 -19.50 27.51 29.07
CA ILE A 83 -19.88 26.09 29.18
C ILE A 83 -21.08 25.76 28.26
N GLN A 84 -21.99 26.71 28.06
CA GLN A 84 -23.18 26.59 27.20
C GLN A 84 -22.82 26.30 25.74
N HIS A 85 -21.72 26.89 25.25
CA HIS A 85 -21.28 26.81 23.86
C HIS A 85 -20.28 25.67 23.62
N LEU A 86 -19.89 24.95 24.67
CA LEU A 86 -18.92 23.85 24.60
C LEU A 86 -19.38 22.72 23.67
N ALA A 87 -20.67 22.35 23.73
CA ALA A 87 -21.20 21.28 22.90
C ALA A 87 -21.07 21.60 21.40
N THR A 88 -21.39 22.83 21.02
CA THR A 88 -21.29 23.32 19.65
C THR A 88 -19.82 23.40 19.22
N ALA A 89 -18.96 24.01 20.03
CA ALA A 89 -17.52 24.13 19.76
C ALA A 89 -16.81 22.76 19.64
N ALA A 90 -17.26 21.76 20.41
CA ALA A 90 -16.70 20.41 20.37
C ALA A 90 -17.16 19.57 19.15
N THR A 91 -18.15 20.02 18.37
CA THR A 91 -18.73 19.23 17.26
C THR A 91 -17.68 18.90 16.19
N ALA A 92 -16.85 19.88 15.81
CA ALA A 92 -15.78 19.69 14.84
C ALA A 92 -14.74 18.67 15.34
N LEU A 93 -14.41 18.73 16.63
CA LEU A 93 -13.49 17.79 17.28
C LEU A 93 -14.06 16.37 17.31
N LYS A 94 -15.34 16.22 17.69
CA LYS A 94 -16.07 14.94 17.67
C LYS A 94 -16.08 14.33 16.27
N LEU A 95 -16.30 15.14 15.23
CA LEU A 95 -16.26 14.69 13.85
C LEU A 95 -14.87 14.19 13.47
N LYS A 96 -13.80 14.95 13.79
CA LYS A 96 -12.41 14.52 13.55
C LYS A 96 -12.08 13.20 14.25
N ILE A 97 -12.43 13.05 15.53
CA ILE A 97 -12.24 11.80 16.29
C ILE A 97 -12.99 10.64 15.63
N SER A 98 -14.25 10.85 15.23
CA SER A 98 -15.05 9.81 14.58
C SER A 98 -14.44 9.37 13.24
N LYS A 99 -13.91 10.33 12.47
CA LYS A 99 -13.22 10.08 11.21
C LYS A 99 -11.93 9.29 11.44
N ALA A 100 -11.14 9.67 12.43
CA ALA A 100 -9.92 8.97 12.82
C ALA A 100 -10.21 7.53 13.25
N ARG A 101 -11.22 7.31 14.10
CA ARG A 101 -11.64 5.95 14.50
C ARG A 101 -12.07 5.10 13.32
N ARG A 102 -12.86 5.67 12.39
CA ARG A 102 -13.26 4.95 11.18
C ARG A 102 -12.06 4.61 10.30
N ALA A 103 -11.11 5.54 10.17
CA ALA A 103 -9.89 5.30 9.39
C ALA A 103 -9.06 4.17 10.01
N VAL A 104 -8.92 4.13 11.34
CA VAL A 104 -8.22 3.06 12.06
C VAL A 104 -8.89 1.71 11.81
N MET A 105 -10.20 1.62 12.03
CA MET A 105 -10.97 0.39 11.85
C MET A 105 -11.05 -0.09 10.39
N ALA A 106 -10.76 0.78 9.43
CA ALA A 106 -10.70 0.44 8.01
C ALA A 106 -9.29 0.03 7.55
N MET A 107 -8.28 0.08 8.44
CA MET A 107 -6.93 -0.34 8.08
C MET A 107 -6.86 -1.87 7.92
N PRO A 108 -6.18 -2.36 6.88
CA PRO A 108 -5.96 -3.79 6.70
C PRO A 108 -5.14 -4.35 7.85
N ASP A 109 -5.41 -5.60 8.21
CA ASP A 109 -4.67 -6.35 9.24
C ASP A 109 -4.56 -5.66 10.60
N MET A 110 -5.44 -4.69 10.90
CA MET A 110 -5.49 -4.02 12.22
C MET A 110 -5.84 -5.01 13.35
N ASP A 111 -6.55 -6.09 13.04
CA ASP A 111 -6.92 -7.13 14.00
C ASP A 111 -5.80 -8.17 14.25
N ARG A 112 -4.65 -8.04 13.55
CA ARG A 112 -3.50 -8.96 13.70
C ARG A 112 -2.38 -8.31 14.51
N THR A 113 -1.61 -9.15 15.21
CA THR A 113 -0.43 -8.68 15.95
C THR A 113 0.75 -8.42 15.03
N CYS A 114 1.72 -7.64 15.49
CA CYS A 114 2.97 -7.41 14.76
C CYS A 114 3.77 -8.70 14.64
N GLU A 115 3.73 -9.54 15.67
CA GLU A 115 4.40 -10.83 15.73
C GLU A 115 3.89 -11.79 14.64
N ASP A 116 2.56 -11.91 14.49
CA ASP A 116 1.95 -12.75 13.45
C ASP A 116 2.33 -12.27 12.03
N GLN A 117 2.43 -10.95 11.84
CA GLN A 117 2.83 -10.37 10.56
C GLN A 117 4.30 -10.64 10.26
N GLN A 118 5.16 -10.56 11.29
CA GLN A 118 6.59 -10.83 11.15
C GLN A 118 6.87 -12.29 10.79
N GLU A 119 6.19 -13.25 11.44
CA GLU A 119 6.29 -14.67 11.10
C GLU A 119 5.88 -14.93 9.64
N GLU A 120 4.80 -14.30 9.20
CA GLU A 120 4.35 -14.42 7.80
C GLU A 120 5.37 -13.84 6.82
N ILE A 121 5.96 -12.68 7.12
CA ILE A 121 7.02 -12.09 6.29
C ILE A 121 8.19 -13.07 6.15
N GLU A 122 8.66 -13.64 7.24
CA GLU A 122 9.77 -14.61 7.22
C GLU A 122 9.43 -15.85 6.37
N TYR A 123 8.22 -16.38 6.53
CA TYR A 123 7.73 -17.49 5.71
C TYR A 123 7.68 -17.13 4.22
N LEU A 124 7.15 -15.95 3.89
CA LEU A 124 7.03 -15.46 2.51
C LEU A 124 8.40 -15.23 1.88
N GLU A 125 9.34 -14.63 2.61
CA GLU A 125 10.71 -14.41 2.16
C GLU A 125 11.45 -15.73 1.90
N ALA A 126 11.33 -16.71 2.80
CA ALA A 126 11.88 -18.05 2.60
C ALA A 126 11.29 -18.73 1.36
N ARG A 127 9.98 -18.56 1.11
CA ARG A 127 9.32 -19.08 -0.09
C ARG A 127 9.80 -18.39 -1.36
N ILE A 128 9.97 -17.07 -1.33
CA ILE A 128 10.54 -16.29 -2.44
C ILE A 128 11.98 -16.74 -2.73
N ALA A 129 12.79 -16.97 -1.70
CA ALA A 129 14.17 -17.44 -1.85
C ALA A 129 14.23 -18.79 -2.60
N ARG A 130 13.36 -19.74 -2.22
CA ARG A 130 13.24 -21.03 -2.93
C ARG A 130 12.83 -20.86 -4.38
N HIS A 131 11.84 -20.01 -4.66
CA HIS A 131 11.41 -19.76 -6.04
C HIS A 131 12.51 -19.12 -6.89
N LYS A 132 13.25 -18.16 -6.32
CA LYS A 132 14.41 -17.55 -6.99
C LYS A 132 15.51 -18.56 -7.27
N ALA A 133 15.80 -19.48 -6.34
CA ALA A 133 16.79 -20.53 -6.53
C ALA A 133 16.41 -21.48 -7.67
N ALA A 134 15.15 -21.92 -7.74
CA ALA A 134 14.66 -22.77 -8.82
C ALA A 134 14.75 -22.09 -10.20
N LEU A 135 14.41 -20.80 -10.28
CA LEU A 135 14.56 -20.02 -11.52
C LEU A 135 16.02 -19.86 -11.93
N GLN A 136 16.93 -19.68 -10.97
CA GLN A 136 18.36 -19.63 -11.24
C GLN A 136 18.91 -20.97 -11.74
N GLU A 137 18.44 -22.09 -11.21
CA GLU A 137 18.79 -23.42 -11.69
C GLU A 137 18.33 -23.64 -13.13
N LEU A 138 17.08 -23.28 -13.44
CA LEU A 138 16.55 -23.35 -14.81
C LEU A 138 17.38 -22.51 -15.79
N GLY A 139 17.71 -21.27 -15.41
CA GLY A 139 18.55 -20.39 -16.24
C GLY A 139 19.99 -20.89 -16.42
N LYS A 140 20.55 -21.62 -15.44
CA LYS A 140 21.88 -22.25 -15.58
C LYS A 140 21.85 -23.41 -16.56
N LEU A 141 20.82 -24.26 -16.51
CA LEU A 141 20.67 -25.38 -17.44
C LEU A 141 20.53 -24.91 -18.89
N GLU A 142 19.84 -23.78 -19.13
CA GLU A 142 19.79 -23.16 -20.46
C GLU A 142 21.16 -22.65 -20.94
N ALA A 143 21.94 -22.02 -20.05
CA ALA A 143 23.27 -21.52 -20.39
C ALA A 143 24.30 -22.63 -20.67
N GLU A 144 24.23 -23.75 -19.92
CA GLU A 144 25.10 -24.90 -20.15
C GLU A 144 24.74 -25.65 -21.46
N ALA A 145 23.45 -25.73 -21.80
CA ALA A 145 23.00 -26.32 -23.06
C ALA A 145 23.39 -25.51 -24.30
N ASP A 146 23.47 -24.17 -24.19
CA ASP A 146 23.92 -23.28 -25.27
C ASP A 146 25.47 -23.30 -25.44
N GLY A 147 26.21 -23.40 -24.32
CA GLY A 147 27.67 -23.47 -24.32
C GLY A 147 28.24 -24.76 -24.93
N ASP A 148 27.59 -25.91 -24.72
CA ASP A 148 28.04 -27.21 -25.25
C ASP A 148 27.81 -27.33 -26.78
N GLN A 149 26.76 -26.68 -27.30
CA GLN A 149 26.48 -26.61 -28.74
C GLN A 149 27.47 -25.72 -29.50
N SER A 150 28.11 -24.76 -28.83
CA SER A 150 29.12 -23.86 -29.41
C SER A 150 30.52 -24.52 -29.49
N MET A 151 30.83 -25.47 -28.61
CA MET A 151 32.12 -26.17 -28.56
C MET A 151 32.21 -27.41 -29.47
N THR A 152 31.09 -27.84 -30.07
CA THR A 152 31.03 -29.00 -30.96
C THR A 152 30.88 -28.65 -32.45
N GLY A 153 30.93 -27.36 -32.80
CA GLY A 153 30.86 -26.83 -34.18
C GLY A 153 32.21 -26.59 -34.85
#